data_AF-J4WF82-F1
#
_entry.id   AF-J4WF82-F1
#
_cell.length_a   1.000
_cell.length_b   1.000
_cell.length_c   1.000
_cell.angle_alpha   90.00
_cell.angle_beta   90.00
_cell.angle_gamma   90.00
#
_symmetry.space_group_name_H-M   'P 1'
#
loop_
_entity.id
_entity.type
_entity.pdbx_description
1 polymer ?
#
loop_
_entity_poly.entity_id
_entity_poly.type
_entity_poly.pdbx_seq_one_letter_code
_entity_poly.pdbx_strand_id
1 'polypeptide(L)'
;MTHMSTKFPRTMLEIEMPVGLSYGESATPCGWPLADLEAAFRTHQASWLQSAACQSLTSILTTSAAALRAPIRKIVCFGLGRLDGWEKTTREKLLASVRRSAFQHAAALTMAAALTTTTATAAAAGETTVQCYAQDPAYAAEEKKLLAALGFTVLEDPKGFLEVDEATLVFSVTPNIPVRQVVADMGWPAAMVWNRIETDRQSEEGKDYRIVPEWGENLRVS
;
A
#
# COMPACT_ATOMS: atom_id res chain seq x y z
N MET A 1 -16.25 24.03 9.74
CA MET A 1 -17.59 24.61 9.56
C MET A 1 -17.76 24.85 8.07
N THR A 2 -18.42 23.92 7.38
CA THR A 2 -18.54 23.93 5.92
C THR A 2 -19.59 24.95 5.52
N HIS A 3 -19.20 25.98 4.76
CA HIS A 3 -20.09 27.03 4.31
C HIS A 3 -21.09 26.48 3.27
N MET A 4 -22.37 26.44 3.61
CA MET A 4 -23.45 26.04 2.70
C MET A 4 -23.94 27.26 1.92
N SER A 5 -23.78 27.25 0.60
CA SER A 5 -24.35 28.26 -0.29
C SER A 5 -25.84 27.98 -0.55
N THR A 6 -26.70 28.95 -0.24
CA THR A 6 -28.17 28.83 -0.31
C THR A 6 -28.75 29.04 -1.71
N LYS A 7 -27.93 29.29 -2.73
CA LYS A 7 -28.42 29.72 -4.05
C LYS A 7 -28.94 28.59 -4.95
N PHE A 8 -28.59 27.33 -4.70
CA PHE A 8 -29.02 26.21 -5.56
C PHE A 8 -29.35 24.93 -4.79
N PRO A 9 -30.51 24.87 -4.10
CA PRO A 9 -30.90 23.68 -3.35
C PRO A 9 -31.31 22.49 -4.23
N ARG A 10 -31.65 22.70 -5.51
CA ARG A 10 -32.10 21.62 -6.40
C ARG A 10 -30.97 20.83 -7.06
N THR A 11 -29.81 21.43 -7.31
CA THR A 11 -28.65 20.70 -7.87
C THR A 11 -27.97 19.78 -6.86
N MET A 12 -28.27 19.87 -5.56
CA MET A 12 -27.78 18.90 -4.56
C MET A 12 -28.63 17.63 -4.46
N LEU A 13 -29.84 17.59 -5.04
CA LEU A 13 -30.67 16.38 -5.02
C LEU A 13 -30.25 15.35 -6.08
N GLU A 14 -29.40 15.75 -7.04
CA GLU A 14 -28.86 14.89 -8.10
C GLU A 14 -27.35 14.60 -7.91
N ILE A 15 -26.74 15.08 -6.83
CA ILE A 15 -25.40 14.60 -6.44
C ILE A 15 -25.64 13.23 -5.80
N GLU A 16 -25.47 12.16 -6.58
CA GLU A 16 -25.19 10.84 -6.03
C GLU A 16 -23.93 10.97 -5.14
N MET A 17 -24.19 11.18 -3.84
CA MET A 17 -23.25 11.25 -2.71
C MET A 17 -21.81 11.73 -3.02
N PRO A 18 -21.36 12.90 -2.53
CA PRO A 18 -20.01 13.41 -2.80
C PRO A 18 -18.89 12.45 -2.35
N VAL A 19 -19.21 11.50 -1.46
CA VAL A 19 -18.47 10.26 -1.20
C VAL A 19 -19.48 9.16 -0.94
N GLY A 20 -19.46 8.10 -1.76
CA GLY A 20 -20.23 6.87 -1.52
C GLY A 20 -19.33 5.79 -0.92
N LEU A 21 -19.72 5.22 0.22
CA LEU A 21 -19.15 3.97 0.72
C LEU A 21 -20.00 2.82 0.15
N SER A 22 -19.50 2.17 -0.89
CA SER A 22 -20.12 0.96 -1.46
C SER A 22 -19.41 -0.28 -0.93
N TYR A 23 -20.17 -1.31 -0.55
CA TYR A 23 -19.62 -2.63 -0.35
C TYR A 23 -19.21 -3.20 -1.71
N GLY A 24 -17.91 -3.42 -1.91
CA GLY A 24 -17.39 -4.15 -3.06
C GLY A 24 -17.49 -5.65 -2.84
N GLU A 25 -17.69 -6.41 -3.92
CA GLU A 25 -17.52 -7.86 -3.86
C GLU A 25 -16.05 -8.22 -3.59
N SER A 26 -15.84 -9.36 -2.92
CA SER A 26 -14.49 -9.88 -2.74
C SER A 26 -13.82 -10.13 -4.09
N ALA A 27 -12.53 -9.82 -4.17
CA ALA A 27 -11.74 -10.07 -5.35
C ALA A 27 -11.81 -11.54 -5.84
N THR A 28 -12.19 -11.72 -7.11
CA THR A 28 -12.26 -13.04 -7.75
C THR A 28 -10.85 -13.55 -8.06
N PRO A 29 -10.53 -14.82 -7.74
CA PRO A 29 -9.28 -15.44 -8.16
C PRO A 29 -9.21 -15.55 -9.70
N CYS A 30 -8.07 -15.19 -10.28
CA CYS A 30 -7.86 -15.27 -11.73
C CYS A 30 -7.79 -16.71 -12.29
N GLY A 31 -7.58 -17.73 -11.44
CA GLY A 31 -7.47 -19.15 -11.84
C GLY A 31 -6.04 -19.68 -12.03
N TRP A 32 -5.01 -18.94 -11.64
CA TRP A 32 -3.65 -19.45 -11.53
C TRP A 32 -3.49 -20.37 -10.30
N PRO A 33 -2.83 -21.53 -10.43
CA PRO A 33 -2.41 -22.32 -9.27
C PRO A 33 -1.42 -21.55 -8.38
N LEU A 34 -1.50 -21.77 -7.06
CA LEU A 34 -0.58 -21.16 -6.09
C LEU A 34 0.90 -21.31 -6.48
N ALA A 35 1.30 -22.48 -6.97
CA ALA A 35 2.69 -22.76 -7.35
C ALA A 35 3.18 -21.88 -8.53
N ASP A 36 2.30 -21.55 -9.48
CA ASP A 36 2.65 -20.68 -10.60
C ASP A 36 2.80 -19.21 -10.12
N LEU A 37 1.93 -18.76 -9.21
CA LEU A 37 2.03 -17.43 -8.59
C LEU A 37 3.31 -17.31 -7.75
N GLU A 38 3.63 -18.34 -6.95
CA GLU A 38 4.85 -18.38 -6.17
C GLU A 38 6.08 -18.35 -7.07
N ALA A 39 6.15 -19.16 -8.12
CA ALA A 39 7.28 -19.17 -9.04
C ALA A 39 7.52 -17.80 -9.69
N ALA A 40 6.44 -17.11 -10.09
CA ALA A 40 6.52 -15.76 -10.64
C ALA A 40 7.02 -14.74 -9.59
N PHE A 41 6.50 -14.81 -8.36
CA PHE A 41 6.95 -13.97 -7.26
C PHE A 41 8.44 -14.18 -6.94
N ARG A 42 8.88 -15.43 -6.78
CA ARG A 42 10.28 -15.76 -6.43
C ARG A 42 11.27 -15.28 -7.48
N THR A 43 10.90 -15.33 -8.76
CA THR A 43 11.71 -14.79 -9.85
C THR A 43 11.99 -13.30 -9.65
N HIS A 44 10.95 -12.51 -9.36
CA HIS A 44 11.08 -11.08 -9.12
C HIS A 44 11.72 -10.77 -7.77
N GLN A 45 11.46 -11.57 -6.74
CA GLN A 45 12.12 -11.46 -5.45
C GLN A 45 13.63 -11.61 -5.59
N ALA A 46 14.11 -12.60 -6.35
CA ALA A 46 15.53 -12.78 -6.62
C ALA A 46 16.14 -11.56 -7.35
N SER A 47 15.41 -10.99 -8.33
CA SER A 47 15.83 -9.76 -9.02
C SER A 47 15.88 -8.55 -8.08
N TRP A 48 14.88 -8.39 -7.21
CA TRP A 48 14.84 -7.34 -6.19
C TRP A 48 16.05 -7.43 -5.25
N LEU A 49 16.35 -8.60 -4.71
CA LEU A 49 17.44 -8.81 -3.75
C LEU A 49 18.83 -8.46 -4.34
N GLN A 50 18.99 -8.63 -5.65
CA GLN A 50 20.23 -8.28 -6.36
C GLN A 50 20.30 -6.80 -6.78
N SER A 51 19.20 -6.04 -6.62
CA SER A 51 19.12 -4.66 -7.08
C SER A 51 19.85 -3.68 -6.15
N ALA A 52 20.37 -2.59 -6.74
CA ALA A 52 20.89 -1.47 -5.97
C ALA A 52 19.82 -0.83 -5.06
N ALA A 53 18.55 -0.85 -5.48
CA ALA A 53 17.44 -0.32 -4.68
C ALA A 53 17.24 -1.10 -3.36
N CYS A 54 17.37 -2.43 -3.38
CA CYS A 54 17.32 -3.26 -2.17
C CYS A 54 18.47 -2.92 -1.21
N GLN A 55 19.68 -2.73 -1.74
CA GLN A 55 20.85 -2.35 -0.95
C GLN A 55 20.66 -0.96 -0.32
N SER A 56 20.20 0.03 -1.11
CA SER A 56 19.91 1.38 -0.61
C SER A 56 18.80 1.36 0.45
N LEU A 57 17.71 0.62 0.23
CA LEU A 57 16.62 0.50 1.21
C LEU A 57 17.12 -0.07 2.53
N THR A 58 17.91 -1.13 2.48
CA THR A 58 18.49 -1.77 3.68
C THR A 58 19.42 -0.80 4.43
N SER A 59 20.28 -0.06 3.71
CA SER A 59 21.18 0.92 4.33
C SER A 59 20.43 2.08 4.97
N ILE A 60 19.39 2.61 4.30
CA ILE A 60 18.57 3.71 4.82
C ILE A 60 17.83 3.25 6.07
N LEU A 61 17.23 2.06 6.04
CA LEU A 61 16.47 1.54 7.17
C LEU A 61 17.34 1.24 8.38
N THR A 62 18.48 0.58 8.20
CA THR A 62 19.38 0.28 9.33
C THR A 62 19.92 1.55 9.97
N THR A 63 20.28 2.56 9.17
CA THR A 63 20.73 3.86 9.67
C THR A 63 19.62 4.62 10.38
N SER A 64 18.43 4.68 9.78
CA SER A 64 17.29 5.44 10.32
C SER A 64 16.72 4.78 11.57
N ALA A 65 16.67 3.45 11.62
CA ALA A 65 16.18 2.69 12.76
C ALA A 65 17.05 2.90 14.01
N ALA A 66 18.36 3.08 13.84
CA ALA A 66 19.26 3.38 14.95
C ALA A 66 18.97 4.75 15.62
N ALA A 67 18.31 5.67 14.91
CA ALA A 67 17.91 6.97 15.44
C ALA A 67 16.53 6.96 16.11
N LEU A 68 15.76 5.88 16.00
CA LEU A 68 14.44 5.77 16.61
C LEU A 68 14.56 5.53 18.12
N ARG A 69 13.66 6.16 18.89
CA ARG A 69 13.61 6.01 20.36
C ARG A 69 13.12 4.63 20.80
N ALA A 70 12.32 3.98 19.96
CA ALA A 70 11.74 2.66 20.20
C ALA A 70 11.88 1.80 18.94
N PRO A 71 12.06 0.47 19.09
CA PRO A 71 12.17 -0.43 17.94
C PRO A 71 10.83 -0.56 17.21
N ILE A 72 10.89 -0.63 15.89
CA ILE A 72 9.75 -1.01 15.06
C ILE A 72 9.47 -2.50 15.27
N ARG A 73 8.22 -2.84 15.63
CA ARG A 73 7.80 -4.23 15.89
C ARG A 73 6.94 -4.82 14.77
N LYS A 74 6.33 -3.96 13.96
CA LYS A 74 5.49 -4.39 12.85
C LYS A 74 5.57 -3.43 11.67
N ILE A 75 5.32 -3.98 10.49
CA ILE A 75 5.14 -3.25 9.24
C ILE A 75 3.69 -3.42 8.83
N VAL A 76 2.99 -2.32 8.56
CA VAL A 76 1.65 -2.35 7.98
C VAL A 76 1.73 -1.83 6.55
N CYS A 77 1.45 -2.73 5.60
CA CYS A 77 1.53 -2.44 4.18
C CYS A 77 0.14 -2.11 3.63
N PHE A 78 0.03 -1.01 2.89
CA PHE A 78 -1.19 -0.61 2.20
C PHE A 78 -0.98 -0.53 0.69
N GLY A 79 -1.82 -1.24 -0.07
CA GLY A 79 -1.88 -1.15 -1.52
C GLY A 79 -0.61 -1.62 -2.22
N LEU A 80 -0.15 -2.84 -1.92
CA LEU A 80 1.03 -3.45 -2.57
C LEU A 80 0.70 -4.10 -3.92
N GLY A 81 -0.58 -4.19 -4.28
CA GLY A 81 -1.07 -4.71 -5.53
C GLY A 81 -1.14 -6.23 -5.59
N ARG A 82 -1.92 -6.74 -6.54
CA ARG A 82 -2.09 -8.17 -6.77
C ARG A 82 -0.83 -8.84 -7.28
N LEU A 83 -0.61 -10.09 -6.85
CA LEU A 83 0.41 -11.02 -7.36
C LEU A 83 -0.13 -11.93 -8.46
N ASP A 84 -1.28 -11.59 -9.02
CA ASP A 84 -1.82 -12.20 -10.24
C ASP A 84 -2.15 -11.14 -11.32
N GLY A 85 -2.49 -11.62 -12.52
CA GLY A 85 -2.74 -10.78 -13.69
C GLY A 85 -4.19 -10.31 -13.87
N TRP A 86 -5.04 -10.27 -12.82
CA TRP A 86 -6.52 -10.14 -12.85
C TRP A 86 -7.25 -11.26 -13.63
N GLU A 87 -6.70 -11.67 -14.76
CA GLU A 87 -7.14 -12.78 -15.60
C GLU A 87 -5.99 -13.79 -15.79
N LYS A 88 -6.35 -15.06 -16.04
CA LYS A 88 -5.36 -16.07 -16.37
C LYS A 88 -4.88 -15.92 -17.81
N THR A 89 -3.61 -15.58 -17.96
CA THR A 89 -2.94 -15.42 -19.26
C THR A 89 -1.90 -16.53 -19.48
N THR A 90 -0.85 -16.24 -20.26
CA THR A 90 0.36 -17.07 -20.33
C THR A 90 1.28 -16.81 -19.13
N ARG A 91 2.19 -17.74 -18.83
CA ARG A 91 3.19 -17.58 -17.75
C ARG A 91 4.11 -16.39 -17.97
N GLU A 92 4.47 -16.12 -19.23
CA GLU A 92 5.29 -14.96 -19.60
C GLU A 92 4.57 -13.64 -19.29
N LYS A 93 3.28 -13.53 -19.66
CA LYS A 93 2.46 -12.36 -19.34
C LYS A 93 2.23 -12.21 -17.84
N LEU A 94 1.99 -13.33 -17.13
CA LEU A 94 1.92 -13.32 -15.66
C LEU A 94 3.21 -12.73 -15.08
N LEU A 95 4.37 -13.28 -15.47
CA LEU A 95 5.67 -12.82 -14.98
C LEU A 95 5.85 -11.32 -15.25
N ALA A 96 5.53 -10.81 -16.43
CA ALA A 96 5.62 -9.37 -16.70
C ALA A 96 4.66 -8.54 -15.83
N SER A 97 3.41 -8.97 -15.69
CA SER A 97 2.34 -8.22 -15.00
C SER A 97 2.58 -8.08 -13.50
N VAL A 98 3.08 -9.13 -12.83
CA VAL A 98 3.23 -9.16 -11.36
C VAL A 98 4.52 -8.50 -10.89
N ARG A 99 5.43 -8.12 -11.80
CA ARG A 99 6.75 -7.56 -11.47
C ARG A 99 6.67 -6.45 -10.43
N ARG A 100 5.77 -5.49 -10.66
CA ARG A 100 5.63 -4.32 -9.79
C ARG A 100 5.18 -4.71 -8.39
N SER A 101 4.12 -5.52 -8.25
CA SER A 101 3.62 -5.95 -6.95
C SER A 101 4.61 -6.87 -6.25
N ALA A 102 5.26 -7.79 -6.98
CA ALA A 102 6.28 -8.67 -6.43
C ALA A 102 7.47 -7.91 -5.84
N PHE A 103 7.94 -6.84 -6.52
CA PHE A 103 8.99 -5.96 -5.98
C PHE A 103 8.54 -5.28 -4.69
N GLN A 104 7.28 -4.83 -4.60
CA GLN A 104 6.76 -4.18 -3.40
C GLN A 104 6.68 -5.16 -2.21
N HIS A 105 6.15 -6.36 -2.42
CA HIS A 105 6.14 -7.40 -1.37
C HIS A 105 7.54 -7.84 -0.97
N ALA A 106 8.44 -8.01 -1.93
CA ALA A 106 9.84 -8.33 -1.66
C ALA A 106 10.53 -7.22 -0.85
N ALA A 107 10.25 -5.94 -1.16
CA ALA A 107 10.73 -4.82 -0.37
C ALA A 107 10.22 -4.88 1.07
N ALA A 108 8.92 -5.12 1.30
CA ALA A 108 8.35 -5.25 2.64
C ALA A 108 9.05 -6.36 3.46
N LEU A 109 9.30 -7.52 2.86
CA LEU A 109 10.05 -8.62 3.49
C LEU A 109 11.50 -8.20 3.80
N THR A 110 12.18 -7.50 2.89
CA THR A 110 13.52 -6.94 3.13
C THR A 110 13.52 -5.98 4.32
N MET A 111 12.52 -5.10 4.42
CA MET A 111 12.40 -4.18 5.55
C MET A 111 12.23 -4.91 6.88
N ALA A 112 11.38 -5.93 6.93
CA ALA A 112 11.17 -6.73 8.12
C ALA A 112 12.45 -7.47 8.55
N ALA A 113 13.17 -8.06 7.59
CA ALA A 113 14.45 -8.71 7.86
C ALA A 113 15.49 -7.72 8.42
N ALA A 114 15.65 -6.56 7.78
CA ALA A 114 16.59 -5.53 8.22
C ALA A 114 16.29 -5.02 9.63
N LEU A 115 15.02 -4.74 9.94
CA LEU A 115 14.58 -4.25 11.24
C LEU A 115 14.67 -5.32 12.34
N THR A 116 14.46 -6.59 11.99
CA THR A 116 14.65 -7.72 12.93
C THR A 116 16.12 -7.85 13.33
N THR A 117 17.06 -7.76 12.38
CA THR A 117 18.50 -7.82 12.68
C THR A 117 18.95 -6.69 13.61
N THR A 118 18.49 -5.45 13.37
CA THR A 118 18.83 -4.31 14.25
C THR A 118 18.28 -4.50 15.66
N THR A 119 17.05 -5.01 15.80
CA THR A 119 16.43 -5.24 17.12
C THR A 119 17.15 -6.35 17.90
N ALA A 120 17.57 -7.42 17.23
CA ALA A 120 18.31 -8.53 17.85
C ALA A 120 19.70 -8.10 18.38
N THR A 121 20.37 -7.15 17.72
CA THR A 121 21.63 -6.59 18.24
C THR A 121 21.45 -5.71 19.48
N ALA A 122 20.24 -5.19 19.71
CA ALA A 122 19.93 -4.31 20.84
C ALA A 122 19.32 -5.06 22.05
N ALA A 123 18.74 -6.25 21.85
CA ALA A 123 18.08 -7.02 22.89
C ALA A 123 18.83 -8.34 23.19
N ALA A 124 19.39 -8.46 24.39
CA ALA A 124 19.76 -9.76 24.94
C ALA A 124 18.48 -10.59 25.16
N ALA A 125 18.40 -11.75 24.50
CA ALA A 125 17.41 -12.81 24.71
C ALA A 125 15.92 -12.44 24.49
N GLY A 126 15.51 -12.39 23.23
CA GLY A 126 14.11 -12.44 22.83
C GLY A 126 13.97 -12.26 21.32
N GLU A 127 13.73 -13.35 20.59
CA GLU A 127 13.62 -13.39 19.13
C GLU A 127 12.38 -12.61 18.66
N THR A 128 12.48 -11.27 18.66
CA THR A 128 11.38 -10.38 18.27
C THR A 128 11.46 -10.17 16.78
N THR A 129 10.81 -11.05 16.02
CA THR A 129 10.66 -10.89 14.56
C THR A 129 9.65 -9.78 14.26
N VAL A 130 10.00 -8.90 13.32
CA VAL A 130 9.09 -7.83 12.88
C VAL A 130 7.96 -8.44 12.07
N GLN A 131 6.72 -8.23 12.53
CA GLN A 131 5.53 -8.78 11.89
C GLN A 131 5.17 -7.98 10.63
N CYS A 132 4.77 -8.66 9.56
CA CYS A 132 4.33 -8.02 8.31
C CYS A 132 2.81 -8.17 8.14
N TYR A 133 2.10 -7.06 8.17
CA TYR A 133 0.69 -6.99 7.81
C TYR A 133 0.55 -6.42 6.40
N ALA A 134 -0.41 -6.94 5.64
CA ALA A 134 -0.73 -6.43 4.31
C ALA A 134 -2.24 -6.24 4.14
N GLN A 135 -2.65 -5.05 3.71
CA GLN A 135 -4.01 -4.74 3.32
C GLN A 135 -4.00 -4.22 1.87
N ASP A 136 -4.69 -4.95 1.02
CA ASP A 136 -5.08 -4.52 -0.32
C ASP A 136 -6.46 -5.11 -0.61
N PRO A 137 -7.51 -4.28 -0.80
CA PRO A 137 -8.84 -4.76 -1.13
C PRO A 137 -8.88 -5.65 -2.40
N ALA A 138 -7.87 -5.53 -3.26
CA ALA A 138 -7.79 -6.30 -4.50
C ALA A 138 -7.28 -7.73 -4.32
N TYR A 139 -6.77 -8.14 -3.15
CA TYR A 139 -6.26 -9.51 -2.95
C TYR A 139 -7.36 -10.57 -3.07
N ALA A 140 -7.21 -11.49 -4.01
CA ALA A 140 -8.06 -12.68 -4.09
C ALA A 140 -7.57 -13.80 -3.16
N ALA A 141 -8.44 -14.78 -2.92
CA ALA A 141 -8.20 -15.86 -1.97
C ALA A 141 -6.89 -16.64 -2.19
N GLU A 142 -6.50 -16.88 -3.45
CA GLU A 142 -5.25 -17.62 -3.75
C GLU A 142 -4.00 -16.80 -3.44
N GLU A 143 -4.06 -15.48 -3.66
CA GLU A 143 -2.99 -14.56 -3.31
C GLU A 143 -2.88 -14.42 -1.79
N LYS A 144 -4.00 -14.38 -1.07
CA LYS A 144 -3.99 -14.37 0.41
C LYS A 144 -3.25 -15.60 0.97
N LYS A 145 -3.41 -16.78 0.35
CA LYS A 145 -2.64 -17.99 0.71
C LYS A 145 -1.15 -17.84 0.41
N LEU A 146 -0.80 -17.28 -0.75
CA LEU A 146 0.60 -17.00 -1.10
C LEU A 146 1.23 -16.05 -0.08
N LEU A 147 0.57 -14.94 0.22
CA LEU A 147 1.05 -13.95 1.18
C LEU A 147 1.24 -14.56 2.57
N ALA A 148 0.31 -15.40 3.03
CA ALA A 148 0.47 -16.16 4.27
C ALA A 148 1.70 -17.09 4.25
N ALA A 149 1.92 -17.82 3.15
CA ALA A 149 3.09 -18.68 2.97
C ALA A 149 4.41 -17.89 2.92
N LEU A 150 4.36 -16.62 2.51
CA LEU A 150 5.50 -15.69 2.51
C LEU A 150 5.75 -15.03 3.88
N GLY A 151 4.86 -15.22 4.86
CA GLY A 151 4.98 -14.66 6.21
C GLY A 151 4.21 -13.35 6.43
N PHE A 152 3.28 -12.98 5.54
CA PHE A 152 2.37 -11.85 5.76
C PHE A 152 1.11 -12.30 6.49
N THR A 153 0.62 -11.45 7.38
CA THR A 153 -0.76 -11.50 7.86
C THR A 153 -1.61 -10.58 7.00
N VAL A 154 -2.49 -11.15 6.18
CA VAL A 154 -3.41 -10.34 5.36
C VAL A 154 -4.57 -9.84 6.22
N LEU A 155 -4.82 -8.54 6.16
CA LEU A 155 -5.90 -7.87 6.89
C LEU A 155 -7.02 -7.50 5.93
N GLU A 156 -8.25 -7.71 6.37
CA GLU A 156 -9.42 -7.22 5.64
C GLU A 156 -9.50 -5.70 5.76
N ASP A 157 -9.87 -5.03 4.67
CA ASP A 157 -10.10 -3.58 4.68
C ASP A 157 -11.27 -3.23 5.61
N PRO A 158 -11.17 -2.18 6.47
CA PRO A 158 -10.05 -1.26 6.67
C PRO A 158 -9.16 -1.57 7.90
N LYS A 159 -9.07 -2.83 8.34
CA LYS A 159 -8.46 -3.22 9.64
C LYS A 159 -6.96 -2.91 9.78
N GLY A 160 -6.24 -2.76 8.68
CA GLY A 160 -4.84 -2.33 8.67
C GLY A 160 -4.62 -1.02 9.40
N PHE A 161 -5.58 -0.10 9.36
CA PHE A 161 -5.50 1.14 10.13
C PHE A 161 -5.52 0.93 11.64
N LEU A 162 -6.21 -0.11 12.12
CA LEU A 162 -6.27 -0.48 13.53
C LEU A 162 -4.95 -1.10 14.02
N GLU A 163 -4.13 -1.61 13.10
CA GLU A 163 -2.81 -2.15 13.40
C GLU A 163 -1.71 -1.09 13.44
N VAL A 164 -2.00 0.17 13.09
CA VAL A 164 -0.99 1.24 13.12
C VAL A 164 -0.87 1.83 14.52
N ASP A 165 0.35 1.81 15.06
CA ASP A 165 0.72 2.42 16.35
C ASP A 165 2.14 3.03 16.31
N GLU A 166 2.58 3.58 17.44
CA GLU A 166 3.91 4.19 17.62
C GLU A 166 5.11 3.25 17.39
N ALA A 167 4.89 1.93 17.31
CA ALA A 167 5.93 0.94 17.02
C ALA A 167 5.80 0.36 15.59
N THR A 168 5.05 1.04 14.73
CA THR A 168 4.76 0.60 13.36
C THR A 168 5.61 1.35 12.32
N LEU A 169 6.10 0.62 11.32
CA LEU A 169 6.48 1.22 10.04
C LEU A 169 5.32 1.06 9.05
N VAL A 170 4.81 2.17 8.52
CA VAL A 170 3.79 2.13 7.47
C VAL A 170 4.46 2.10 6.11
N PHE A 171 4.13 1.11 5.29
CA PHE A 171 4.59 1.02 3.90
C PHE A 171 3.42 1.21 2.94
N SER A 172 3.39 2.32 2.22
CA SER A 172 2.25 2.73 1.39
C SER A 172 2.72 3.11 0.00
N VAL A 173 2.47 2.27 -1.00
CA VAL A 173 2.93 2.51 -2.38
C VAL A 173 1.85 3.21 -3.18
N THR A 174 0.78 2.53 -3.60
CA THR A 174 -0.32 3.14 -4.36
C THR A 174 -1.68 2.81 -3.79
N PRO A 175 -1.99 3.28 -2.57
CA PRO A 175 -3.35 3.19 -2.07
C PRO A 175 -4.26 4.13 -2.87
N ASN A 176 -5.51 3.72 -3.07
CA ASN A 176 -6.60 4.56 -3.57
C ASN A 176 -7.27 5.40 -2.47
N ILE A 177 -6.71 5.38 -1.27
CA ILE A 177 -7.20 6.07 -0.07
C ILE A 177 -6.07 6.93 0.56
N PRO A 178 -6.40 7.99 1.31
CA PRO A 178 -5.41 8.91 1.86
C PRO A 178 -4.70 8.35 3.11
N VAL A 179 -3.97 7.23 2.98
CA VAL A 179 -3.31 6.54 4.10
C VAL A 179 -2.49 7.49 4.97
N ARG A 180 -1.79 8.46 4.37
CA ARG A 180 -0.95 9.42 5.11
C ARG A 180 -1.76 10.32 6.04
N GLN A 181 -2.88 10.84 5.57
CA GLN A 181 -3.73 11.74 6.35
C GLN A 181 -4.37 10.96 7.49
N VAL A 182 -4.96 9.79 7.17
CA VAL A 182 -5.63 8.93 8.15
C VAL A 182 -4.67 8.51 9.26
N VAL A 183 -3.47 8.03 8.90
CA VAL A 183 -2.48 7.59 9.88
C VAL A 183 -1.94 8.74 10.74
N ALA A 184 -1.73 9.93 10.16
CA ALA A 184 -1.30 11.10 10.93
C ALA A 184 -2.37 11.58 11.93
N ASP A 185 -3.65 11.40 11.61
CA ASP A 185 -4.78 11.79 12.46
C ASP A 185 -5.08 10.78 13.59
N MET A 186 -4.79 9.49 13.38
CA MET A 186 -5.07 8.43 14.36
C MET A 186 -3.96 8.23 15.40
N GLY A 187 -2.70 8.41 15.01
CA GLY A 187 -1.54 8.12 15.85
C GLY A 187 -0.30 7.91 15.00
N TRP A 188 0.65 8.84 15.12
CA TRP A 188 1.85 8.87 14.28
C TRP A 188 2.66 7.57 14.39
N PRO A 189 2.93 6.88 13.27
CA PRO A 189 3.77 5.68 13.28
C PRO A 189 5.24 6.07 13.52
N ALA A 190 6.06 5.09 13.91
CA ALA A 190 7.50 5.30 14.08
C ALA A 190 8.18 5.77 12.79
N ALA A 191 7.72 5.24 11.64
CA ALA A 191 8.27 5.56 10.34
C ALA A 191 7.24 5.34 9.23
N MET A 192 7.44 6.02 8.10
CA MET A 192 6.64 5.82 6.90
C MET A 192 7.54 5.73 5.67
N VAL A 193 7.28 4.73 4.82
CA VAL A 193 7.87 4.58 3.49
C VAL A 193 6.74 4.73 2.47
N TRP A 194 6.88 5.69 1.57
CA TRP A 194 5.82 6.03 0.62
C TRP A 194 6.36 6.52 -0.73
N ASN A 195 5.47 6.74 -1.70
CA ASN A 195 5.85 7.38 -2.97
C ASN A 195 6.39 8.79 -2.76
N ARG A 196 7.35 9.20 -3.61
CA ARG A 196 7.87 10.57 -3.65
C ARG A 196 6.71 11.56 -3.66
N ILE A 197 6.77 12.55 -2.77
CA ILE A 197 5.89 13.71 -2.84
C ILE A 197 6.35 14.47 -4.09
N GLU A 198 5.53 14.48 -5.13
CA GLU A 198 5.74 15.40 -6.24
C GLU A 198 5.61 16.82 -5.66
N THR A 199 6.74 17.51 -5.52
CA THR A 199 6.80 18.93 -5.18
C THR A 199 6.16 19.80 -6.25
N ASP A 200 5.84 19.21 -7.41
CA ASP A 200 5.17 19.82 -8.55
C ASP A 200 3.65 19.60 -8.56
N ARG A 201 3.02 19.69 -7.39
CA ARG A 201 1.85 20.57 -7.35
C ARG A 201 2.35 22.01 -7.58
N GLN A 202 2.81 22.31 -8.79
CA GLN A 202 2.92 23.70 -9.24
C GLN A 202 1.56 24.33 -8.94
N SER A 203 1.54 25.23 -7.95
CA SER A 203 0.41 26.01 -7.47
C SER A 203 -0.96 25.40 -7.81
N GLU A 204 -1.56 24.67 -6.85
CA GLU A 204 -3.03 24.47 -6.90
C GLU A 204 -3.77 25.81 -6.79
N GLU A 205 -3.09 26.89 -6.37
CA GLU A 205 -3.53 28.26 -6.62
C GLU A 205 -3.77 28.49 -8.13
N GLY A 206 -5.04 28.61 -8.50
CA GLY A 206 -5.49 28.89 -9.85
C GLY A 206 -5.81 27.65 -10.71
N LYS A 207 -5.73 26.43 -10.16
CA LYS A 207 -6.19 25.22 -10.86
C LYS A 207 -7.61 24.88 -10.44
N ASP A 208 -8.55 25.22 -11.31
CA ASP A 208 -9.95 24.88 -11.11
C ASP A 208 -10.19 23.43 -11.56
N TYR A 209 -10.76 22.61 -10.67
CA TYR A 209 -11.07 21.22 -10.97
C TYR A 209 -12.27 21.18 -11.91
N ARG A 210 -12.03 20.85 -13.19
CA ARG A 210 -13.12 20.68 -14.14
C ARG A 210 -13.66 19.25 -14.09
N ILE A 211 -14.89 19.11 -13.61
CA ILE A 211 -15.66 17.88 -13.83
C ILE A 211 -16.00 17.85 -15.33
N VAL A 212 -15.38 16.94 -16.06
CA VAL A 212 -15.75 16.68 -17.46
C VAL A 212 -16.68 15.47 -17.45
N PRO A 213 -18.00 15.65 -17.59
CA PRO A 213 -18.89 14.52 -17.81
C PRO A 213 -18.52 13.88 -19.15
N GLU A 214 -18.52 12.54 -19.22
CA GLU A 214 -18.25 11.79 -20.47
C GLU A 214 -19.27 12.08 -21.59
N TRP A 215 -20.31 12.87 -21.30
CA TRP A 215 -21.29 13.35 -22.27
C TRP A 215 -20.97 14.77 -22.74
N GLY A 216 -19.84 14.92 -23.45
CA GLY A 216 -19.66 15.85 -24.57
C GLY A 216 -19.80 17.36 -24.38
N GLU A 217 -20.19 17.92 -23.23
CA GLU A 217 -20.37 19.37 -23.10
C GLU A 217 -19.51 20.01 -22.01
N ASN A 218 -18.61 20.88 -22.48
CA ASN A 218 -17.65 21.64 -21.70
C ASN A 218 -18.33 22.82 -20.99
N LEU A 219 -18.78 22.66 -19.74
CA LEU A 219 -19.20 23.80 -18.92
C LEU A 219 -17.96 24.50 -18.33
N ARG A 220 -17.81 25.81 -18.58
CA ARG A 220 -16.86 26.67 -17.87
C ARG A 220 -17.55 27.16 -16.62
N VAL A 221 -16.98 26.88 -15.46
CA VAL A 221 -17.38 27.52 -14.20
C VAL A 221 -16.40 28.67 -13.97
N SER A 222 -16.94 29.85 -13.72
CA SER A 222 -16.21 31.04 -13.26
C SER A 222 -16.24 31.12 -11.74
#